data_AF-A0A2G9UAV9-F1
#
_entry.id   AF-A0A2G9UAV9-F1
#
_cell.length_a   1.000
_cell.length_b   1.000
_cell.length_c   1.000
_cell.angle_alpha   90.00
_cell.angle_beta   90.00
_cell.angle_gamma   90.00
#
_symmetry.space_group_name_H-M   'P 1'
#
loop_
_entity.id
_entity.type
_entity.pdbx_description
1 polymer ?
#
loop_
_entity_poly.entity_id
_entity_poly.type
_entity_poly.pdbx_seq_one_letter_code
_entity_poly.pdbx_strand_id
1 'polypeptide(L)'
;MAGPLNDILVDDSVEIGVGEGKILSCTDDCDVEDESKCRRVVHARGEQLSCWNKHTCQEDCPYDRINGTVGPGCADSNGAKCHAQCVAGCTVPDDDTACYGCLHYNHNIRRTRNAAENALVNAYENVLETSQSTAMQLKHCSVIEGYLEVEMRVGMSAVAASQLTDVFGKITTIDGYFVVRLSPSFVNLHMFRSLTRITGRSLYRDK
;
A
#
# COMPACT_ATOMS: atom_id res chain seq x y z
N MET A 1 5.39 -19.09 -0.53
CA MET A 1 4.37 -18.04 -0.21
C MET A 1 4.85 -16.72 -0.77
N ALA A 2 3.97 -15.99 -1.48
CA ALA A 2 4.20 -14.62 -1.93
C ALA A 2 4.91 -13.79 -0.84
N GLY A 3 6.18 -13.46 -1.09
CA GLY A 3 7.00 -12.68 -0.16
C GLY A 3 6.45 -11.27 0.07
N PRO A 4 6.90 -10.57 1.12
CA PRO A 4 6.60 -9.16 1.24
C PRO A 4 7.22 -8.41 0.05
N LEU A 5 6.62 -7.28 -0.34
CA LEU A 5 7.16 -6.40 -1.39
C LEU A 5 8.58 -5.84 -1.09
N ASN A 6 8.99 -5.97 0.18
CA ASN A 6 10.27 -5.56 0.70
C ASN A 6 11.00 -6.77 1.26
N ASP A 7 12.32 -6.71 1.28
CA ASP A 7 13.13 -7.77 1.87
C ASP A 7 13.00 -7.77 3.40
N ILE A 8 13.01 -8.96 3.99
CA ILE A 8 12.98 -9.14 5.44
C ILE A 8 14.41 -8.99 5.97
N LEU A 9 14.66 -7.88 6.66
CA LEU A 9 15.97 -7.55 7.21
C LEU A 9 15.92 -7.61 8.73
N VAL A 10 16.87 -8.33 9.33
CA VAL A 10 17.13 -8.27 10.78
C VAL A 10 18.27 -7.27 10.97
N ASP A 11 17.96 -6.14 11.62
CA ASP A 11 18.97 -5.11 11.93
C ASP A 11 20.00 -5.63 12.93
N ASP A 12 21.13 -4.93 13.04
CA ASP A 12 22.18 -5.28 13.97
C ASP A 12 21.63 -5.44 15.39
N SER A 13 21.95 -6.60 15.95
CA SER A 13 21.73 -6.91 17.35
C SER A 13 22.55 -5.94 18.19
N VAL A 14 21.96 -4.84 18.66
CA VAL A 14 22.55 -4.12 19.78
C VAL A 14 22.46 -5.07 20.98
N GLU A 15 23.59 -5.52 21.51
CA GLU A 15 23.62 -6.05 22.87
C GLU A 15 23.20 -4.92 23.82
N ILE A 16 21.89 -4.73 24.01
CA ILE A 16 21.40 -3.81 25.04
C ILE A 16 21.59 -4.53 26.36
N GLY A 17 22.73 -4.29 27.00
CA GLY A 17 22.95 -4.68 28.39
C GLY A 17 22.03 -3.91 29.32
N VAL A 18 20.82 -4.45 29.58
CA VAL A 18 19.91 -3.95 30.61
C VAL A 18 19.96 -4.91 31.80
N GLY A 19 20.91 -4.71 32.71
CA GLY A 19 21.03 -5.49 33.96
C GLY A 19 21.40 -6.98 33.75
N GLU A 20 21.17 -7.80 34.79
CA GLU A 20 21.49 -9.25 34.83
C GLU A 20 20.62 -10.13 33.90
N GLY A 21 20.07 -9.56 32.82
CA GLY A 21 19.31 -10.27 31.80
C GLY A 21 19.83 -9.94 30.41
N LYS A 22 20.34 -10.94 29.68
CA LYS A 22 20.60 -10.84 28.24
C LYS A 22 19.24 -10.78 27.53
N ILE A 23 18.89 -9.64 26.94
CA ILE A 23 17.84 -9.61 25.92
C ILE A 23 18.38 -10.42 24.74
N LEU A 24 17.76 -11.57 24.43
CA LEU A 24 18.08 -12.28 23.19
C LEU A 24 17.67 -11.36 22.04
N SER A 25 18.67 -10.78 21.38
CA SER A 25 18.43 -10.15 20.08
C SER A 25 17.95 -11.20 19.08
N CYS A 26 17.14 -10.79 18.13
CA CYS A 26 16.67 -11.65 17.05
C CYS A 26 17.89 -12.27 16.34
N THR A 27 17.95 -13.60 16.32
CA THR A 27 18.97 -14.35 15.58
C THR A 27 18.54 -14.50 14.12
N ASP A 28 19.52 -14.51 13.25
CA ASP A 28 19.41 -14.59 11.80
C ASP A 28 19.55 -16.05 11.29
N ASP A 29 19.17 -17.00 12.15
CA ASP A 29 19.20 -18.44 11.90
C ASP A 29 18.04 -18.88 10.98
N CYS A 30 18.38 -19.19 9.73
CA CYS A 30 17.51 -19.84 8.75
C CYS A 30 17.92 -21.31 8.57
N ASP A 31 17.02 -22.23 8.90
CA ASP A 31 17.18 -23.68 8.79
C ASP A 31 16.01 -24.24 7.97
N VAL A 32 16.06 -23.96 6.66
CA VAL A 32 15.02 -24.32 5.69
C VAL A 32 15.41 -25.58 4.94
N GLU A 33 14.44 -26.44 4.63
CA GLU A 33 14.69 -27.73 3.97
C GLU A 33 15.22 -27.57 2.53
N ASP A 34 14.78 -26.52 1.83
CA ASP A 34 15.12 -26.25 0.42
C ASP A 34 15.49 -24.78 0.22
N GLU A 35 16.77 -24.45 0.48
CA GLU A 35 17.32 -23.10 0.29
C GLU A 35 17.27 -22.63 -1.18
N SER A 36 17.15 -23.54 -2.16
CA SER A 36 17.26 -23.19 -3.58
C SER A 36 16.13 -22.30 -4.09
N LYS A 37 14.98 -22.35 -3.41
CA LYS A 37 13.80 -21.52 -3.69
C LYS A 37 13.79 -20.22 -2.91
N CYS A 38 14.75 -20.02 -2.02
CA CYS A 38 14.75 -18.90 -1.10
C CYS A 38 15.51 -17.70 -1.66
N ARG A 39 14.98 -16.52 -1.38
CA ARG A 39 15.65 -15.26 -1.69
C ARG A 39 16.91 -15.09 -0.86
N ARG A 40 17.96 -14.62 -1.52
CA ARG A 40 19.20 -14.16 -0.89
C ARG A 40 19.34 -12.65 -1.06
N VAL A 41 19.78 -11.99 0.00
CA VAL A 41 19.99 -10.53 0.02
C VAL A 41 21.40 -10.26 0.52
N VAL A 42 22.07 -9.32 -0.15
CA VAL A 42 23.45 -8.93 0.17
C VAL A 42 23.43 -7.75 1.13
N HIS A 43 24.07 -7.93 2.28
CA HIS A 43 24.23 -6.92 3.33
C HIS A 43 25.70 -6.71 3.70
N ALA A 44 25.94 -5.79 4.64
CA ALA A 44 27.29 -5.45 5.11
C ALA A 44 28.08 -6.65 5.67
N ARG A 45 27.39 -7.66 6.24
CA ARG A 45 28.01 -8.89 6.77
C ARG A 45 28.15 -10.04 5.75
N GLY A 46 27.66 -9.84 4.53
CA GLY A 46 27.64 -10.87 3.48
C GLY A 46 26.25 -11.15 2.96
N GLU A 47 26.14 -12.20 2.17
CA GLU A 47 24.89 -12.68 1.61
C GLU A 47 24.16 -13.58 2.61
N GLN A 48 22.87 -13.32 2.85
CA GLN A 48 22.04 -14.09 3.77
C GLN A 48 20.68 -14.42 3.16
N LEU A 49 20.04 -15.49 3.64
CA LEU A 49 18.69 -15.89 3.29
C LEU A 49 17.65 -14.99 3.97
N SER A 50 16.64 -14.54 3.22
CA SER A 50 15.49 -13.82 3.79
C SER A 50 14.48 -14.81 4.36
N CYS A 51 14.28 -14.80 5.69
CA CYS A 51 13.36 -15.73 6.35
C CYS A 51 12.26 -15.08 7.16
N TRP A 52 11.06 -15.65 7.06
CA TRP A 52 9.90 -15.28 7.87
C TRP A 52 9.99 -15.85 9.30
N ASN A 53 10.56 -17.04 9.41
CA ASN A 53 10.87 -17.72 10.66
C ASN A 53 12.00 -18.72 10.40
N LYS A 54 12.46 -19.43 11.44
CA LYS A 54 13.56 -20.39 11.34
C LYS A 54 13.42 -21.41 10.20
N HIS A 55 12.20 -21.85 9.87
CA HIS A 55 11.95 -22.92 8.90
C HIS A 55 11.18 -22.46 7.66
N THR A 56 10.95 -21.17 7.49
CA THR A 56 10.20 -20.64 6.33
C THR A 56 10.91 -19.43 5.76
N CYS A 57 11.35 -19.55 4.51
CA CYS A 57 11.97 -18.45 3.79
C CYS A 57 10.98 -17.66 2.93
N GLN A 58 11.39 -16.44 2.58
CA GLN A 58 10.83 -15.71 1.47
C GLN A 58 11.28 -16.38 0.17
N GLU A 59 10.32 -16.81 -0.65
CA GLU A 59 10.64 -17.44 -1.93
C GLU A 59 11.18 -16.42 -2.93
N ASP A 60 12.15 -16.85 -3.75
CA ASP A 60 12.66 -16.07 -4.86
C ASP A 60 11.67 -16.06 -6.03
N CYS A 61 11.58 -14.91 -6.70
CA CYS A 61 10.64 -14.72 -7.80
C CYS A 61 11.21 -13.67 -8.76
N PRO A 62 11.48 -14.01 -10.03
CA PRO A 62 12.08 -13.08 -10.99
C PRO A 62 11.15 -11.94 -11.43
N TYR A 63 9.89 -11.95 -10.97
CA TYR A 63 8.87 -10.97 -11.32
C TYR A 63 8.40 -10.13 -10.12
N ASP A 64 9.08 -10.23 -8.99
CA ASP A 64 8.78 -9.42 -7.81
C ASP A 64 9.17 -7.94 -8.03
N ARG A 65 10.25 -7.70 -8.77
CA ARG A 65 10.75 -6.40 -9.18
C ARG A 65 11.18 -6.41 -10.63
N ILE A 66 10.66 -5.47 -11.40
CA ILE A 66 11.01 -5.27 -12.81
C ILE A 66 11.56 -3.84 -12.94
N ASN A 67 12.81 -3.72 -13.38
CA ASN A 67 13.50 -2.42 -13.55
C ASN A 67 13.47 -1.54 -12.28
N GLY A 68 13.60 -2.14 -11.10
CA GLY A 68 13.59 -1.43 -9.81
C GLY A 68 12.20 -1.03 -9.30
N THR A 69 11.14 -1.31 -10.05
CA THR A 69 9.75 -1.11 -9.62
C THR A 69 9.10 -2.41 -9.19
N VAL A 70 8.09 -2.33 -8.33
CA VAL A 70 7.28 -3.49 -7.91
C VAL A 70 6.67 -4.17 -9.14
N GLY A 71 6.92 -5.47 -9.27
CA GLY A 71 6.38 -6.32 -10.31
C GLY A 71 5.18 -7.15 -9.82
N PRO A 72 4.59 -7.95 -10.73
CA PRO A 72 3.37 -8.69 -10.45
C PRO A 72 3.53 -9.90 -9.51
N GLY A 73 4.77 -10.35 -9.29
CA GLY A 73 5.06 -11.55 -8.51
C GLY A 73 4.81 -12.85 -9.28
N CYS A 74 4.89 -13.96 -8.54
CA CYS A 74 4.78 -15.32 -9.06
C CYS A 74 3.59 -16.04 -8.42
N ALA A 75 3.00 -17.00 -9.14
CA ALA A 75 1.85 -17.77 -8.65
C ALA A 75 2.27 -18.81 -7.58
N ASP A 76 3.47 -19.35 -7.74
CA ASP A 76 4.04 -20.41 -6.93
C ASP A 76 5.58 -20.36 -6.99
N SER A 77 6.22 -21.31 -6.32
CA SER A 77 7.68 -21.49 -6.29
C SER A 77 8.29 -21.91 -7.64
N ASN A 78 7.48 -22.29 -8.64
CA ASN A 78 7.96 -22.60 -9.98
C ASN A 78 8.12 -21.33 -10.84
N GLY A 79 7.79 -20.17 -10.28
CA GLY A 79 8.09 -18.88 -10.88
C GLY A 79 7.15 -18.47 -12.01
N ALA A 80 5.96 -19.08 -12.13
CA ALA A 80 5.00 -18.67 -13.16
C ALA A 80 4.56 -17.21 -12.92
N LYS A 81 4.67 -16.37 -13.96
CA LYS A 81 4.39 -14.93 -13.86
C LYS A 81 2.92 -14.65 -13.59
N CYS A 82 2.63 -13.79 -12.62
CA CYS A 82 1.29 -13.27 -12.40
C CYS A 82 0.90 -12.19 -13.41
N HIS A 83 -0.40 -11.93 -13.52
CA HIS A 83 -0.91 -10.87 -14.39
C HIS A 83 -0.29 -9.51 -14.05
N ALA A 84 -0.06 -8.65 -15.03
CA ALA A 84 0.61 -7.35 -14.84
C ALA A 84 -0.12 -6.38 -13.90
N GLN A 85 -1.41 -6.61 -13.63
CA GLN A 85 -2.19 -5.86 -12.63
C GLN A 85 -2.08 -6.42 -11.22
N CYS A 86 -1.45 -7.58 -11.03
CA CYS A 86 -1.19 -8.11 -9.69
C CYS A 86 -0.04 -7.36 -9.02
N VAL A 87 0.02 -7.47 -7.70
CA VAL A 87 1.20 -7.19 -6.86
C VAL A 87 1.32 -8.31 -5.83
N ALA A 88 2.55 -8.58 -5.39
CA ALA A 88 2.91 -9.62 -4.43
C ALA A 88 2.68 -11.08 -4.89
N GLY A 89 1.78 -11.36 -5.83
CA GLY A 89 1.59 -12.68 -6.44
C GLY A 89 0.12 -12.99 -6.78
N CYS A 90 -0.15 -14.26 -7.08
CA CYS A 90 -1.46 -14.72 -7.54
C CYS A 90 -1.68 -16.21 -7.21
N THR A 91 -2.93 -16.65 -7.30
CA THR A 91 -3.32 -18.07 -7.21
C THR A 91 -3.34 -18.77 -8.57
N VAL A 92 -3.52 -17.99 -9.66
CA VAL A 92 -3.52 -18.46 -11.04
C VAL A 92 -2.61 -17.55 -11.88
N PRO A 93 -1.63 -18.10 -12.62
CA PRO A 93 -0.78 -17.32 -13.51
C PRO A 93 -1.57 -16.53 -14.55
N ASP A 94 -1.12 -15.31 -14.85
CA ASP A 94 -1.68 -14.41 -15.86
C ASP A 94 -3.21 -14.14 -15.79
N ASP A 95 -3.83 -14.32 -14.62
CA ASP A 95 -5.24 -13.99 -14.36
C ASP A 95 -5.34 -12.79 -13.39
N ASP A 96 -5.97 -11.70 -13.84
CA ASP A 96 -6.12 -10.44 -13.10
C ASP A 96 -7.16 -10.50 -11.97
N THR A 97 -7.97 -11.56 -11.93
CA THR A 97 -8.94 -11.84 -10.87
C THR A 97 -8.38 -12.77 -9.79
N ALA A 98 -7.23 -13.38 -10.05
CA ALA A 98 -6.61 -14.37 -9.18
C ALA A 98 -5.45 -13.79 -8.33
N CYS A 99 -5.26 -12.48 -8.33
CA CYS A 99 -4.17 -11.81 -7.62
C CYS A 99 -4.35 -11.85 -6.09
N TYR A 100 -3.24 -11.94 -5.34
CA TYR A 100 -3.26 -11.69 -3.89
C TYR A 100 -3.38 -10.19 -3.56
N GLY A 101 -2.84 -9.33 -4.42
CA GLY A 101 -3.03 -7.89 -4.37
C GLY A 101 -3.04 -7.31 -5.79
N CYS A 102 -3.65 -6.13 -5.98
CA CYS A 102 -3.72 -5.47 -7.28
C CYS A 102 -2.92 -4.15 -7.28
N LEU A 103 -2.14 -3.89 -8.33
CA LEU A 103 -1.34 -2.68 -8.54
C LEU A 103 -2.22 -1.43 -8.61
N HIS A 104 -3.35 -1.56 -9.29
CA HIS A 104 -4.40 -0.57 -9.35
C HIS A 104 -5.64 -1.10 -8.64
N TYR A 105 -6.40 -0.20 -8.02
CA TYR A 105 -7.60 -0.53 -7.28
C TYR A 105 -8.59 -1.32 -8.15
N ASN A 106 -8.78 -2.61 -7.84
CA ASN A 106 -9.71 -3.48 -8.52
C ASN A 106 -11.11 -3.26 -7.92
N HIS A 107 -11.84 -2.27 -8.45
CA HIS A 107 -13.21 -2.00 -7.98
C HIS A 107 -14.25 -2.99 -8.51
N ASN A 108 -13.86 -4.13 -9.10
CA ASN A 108 -14.84 -5.04 -9.71
C ASN A 108 -14.52 -6.52 -9.47
N ILE A 109 -14.75 -6.97 -8.24
CA ILE A 109 -15.49 -8.23 -8.08
C ILE A 109 -16.94 -7.94 -8.55
N ARG A 110 -17.11 -7.93 -9.88
CA ARG A 110 -18.34 -7.92 -10.71
C ARG A 110 -18.79 -6.61 -11.39
N ARG A 111 -18.63 -6.68 -12.73
CA ARG A 111 -19.37 -6.05 -13.86
C ARG A 111 -19.08 -4.55 -14.06
N THR A 112 -18.47 -4.09 -15.15
CA THR A 112 -18.67 -4.48 -16.56
C THR A 112 -17.41 -4.19 -17.38
N ARG A 113 -17.08 -5.12 -18.30
CA ARG A 113 -16.17 -4.87 -19.43
C ARG A 113 -16.62 -3.60 -20.17
N ASN A 114 -15.65 -2.78 -20.54
CA ASN A 114 -15.70 -1.59 -21.41
C ASN A 114 -15.80 -0.25 -20.67
N ALA A 115 -14.67 0.26 -20.20
CA ALA A 115 -14.38 1.69 -20.29
C ALA A 115 -12.87 1.89 -20.42
N ALA A 116 -12.51 2.70 -21.40
CA ALA A 116 -11.16 3.00 -21.83
C ALA A 116 -10.27 3.55 -20.71
N GLU A 117 -8.97 3.39 -20.95
CA GLU A 117 -7.88 4.16 -20.35
C GLU A 117 -8.33 5.61 -20.04
N ASN A 118 -8.22 6.02 -18.76
CA ASN A 118 -8.59 7.33 -18.17
C ASN A 118 -9.97 7.52 -17.50
N ALA A 119 -10.73 6.46 -17.18
CA ALA A 119 -11.88 6.62 -16.31
C ALA A 119 -11.44 6.80 -14.83
N LEU A 120 -11.48 8.03 -14.32
CA LEU A 120 -11.35 8.30 -12.88
C LEU A 120 -12.45 7.53 -12.14
N VAL A 121 -12.07 6.76 -11.13
CA VAL A 121 -12.98 5.86 -10.40
C VAL A 121 -13.73 6.66 -9.32
N ASN A 122 -14.98 6.30 -9.06
CA ASN A 122 -15.72 6.85 -7.92
C ASN A 122 -15.22 6.15 -6.65
N ALA A 123 -14.85 6.92 -5.63
CA ALA A 123 -14.54 6.37 -4.31
C ALA A 123 -15.84 6.09 -3.56
N TYR A 124 -16.13 4.81 -3.28
CA TYR A 124 -17.31 4.38 -2.52
C TYR A 124 -17.02 4.23 -1.03
N GLU A 125 -16.27 5.17 -0.45
CA GLU A 125 -15.83 5.09 0.95
C GLU A 125 -16.03 6.42 1.69
N ASN A 126 -16.63 6.33 2.89
CA ASN A 126 -16.71 7.45 3.83
C ASN A 126 -15.37 7.59 4.53
N VAL A 127 -14.62 8.64 4.23
CA VAL A 127 -13.27 8.80 4.79
C VAL A 127 -13.36 9.65 6.06
N LEU A 128 -13.31 8.99 7.21
CA LEU A 128 -13.43 9.60 8.54
C LEU A 128 -12.09 10.10 9.10
N GLU A 129 -10.98 9.53 8.65
CA GLU A 129 -9.64 9.87 9.10
C GLU A 129 -8.68 9.65 7.94
N THR A 130 -8.21 10.74 7.31
CA THR A 130 -7.23 10.67 6.24
C THR A 130 -5.84 10.46 6.83
N SER A 131 -5.58 9.28 7.41
CA SER A 131 -4.21 8.82 7.51
C SER A 131 -3.58 8.85 6.11
N GLN A 132 -2.27 9.05 6.00
CA GLN A 132 -1.60 9.13 4.70
C GLN A 132 -1.90 7.90 3.81
N SER A 133 -2.02 6.71 4.41
CA SER A 133 -2.38 5.48 3.71
C SER A 133 -3.84 5.47 3.23
N THR A 134 -4.80 5.96 4.03
CA THR A 134 -6.20 6.09 3.61
C THR A 134 -6.35 7.10 2.47
N ALA A 135 -5.66 8.24 2.57
CA ALA A 135 -5.71 9.28 1.53
C ALA A 135 -5.18 8.76 0.19
N MET A 136 -4.10 7.98 0.18
CA MET A 136 -3.50 7.47 -1.06
C MET A 136 -4.47 6.62 -1.90
N GLN A 137 -5.52 6.03 -1.30
CA GLN A 137 -6.56 5.29 -2.03
C GLN A 137 -7.37 6.20 -2.96
N LEU A 138 -7.45 7.50 -2.65
CA LEU A 138 -8.20 8.49 -3.42
C LEU A 138 -7.41 9.08 -4.60
N LYS A 139 -6.13 8.71 -4.78
CA LYS A 139 -5.22 9.30 -5.77
C LYS A 139 -5.72 9.25 -7.22
N HIS A 140 -6.55 8.26 -7.53
CA HIS A 140 -7.12 8.03 -8.87
C HIS A 140 -8.63 8.31 -8.94
N CYS A 141 -9.17 8.96 -7.91
CA CYS A 141 -10.58 9.30 -7.84
C CYS A 141 -10.84 10.74 -8.28
N SER A 142 -12.01 11.00 -8.85
CA SER A 142 -12.50 12.36 -9.14
C SER A 142 -13.81 12.67 -8.44
N VAL A 143 -14.57 11.64 -8.07
CA VAL A 143 -15.83 11.75 -7.35
C VAL A 143 -15.74 10.93 -6.08
N ILE A 144 -16.14 11.51 -4.95
CA ILE A 144 -16.33 10.81 -3.69
C ILE A 144 -17.82 10.56 -3.51
N GLU A 145 -18.22 9.30 -3.60
CA GLU A 145 -19.58 8.84 -3.32
C GLU A 145 -19.74 8.60 -1.81
N GLY A 146 -19.92 9.71 -1.08
CA GLY A 146 -19.93 9.73 0.38
C GLY A 146 -19.52 11.10 0.90
N TYR A 147 -19.02 11.17 2.13
CA TYR A 147 -18.48 12.41 2.70
C TYR A 147 -16.98 12.29 2.98
N LEU A 148 -16.32 13.44 3.11
CA LEU A 148 -14.89 13.53 3.43
C LEU A 148 -14.69 14.33 4.73
N GLU A 149 -14.13 13.69 5.74
CA GLU A 149 -13.66 14.35 6.97
C GLU A 149 -12.13 14.30 7.02
N VAL A 150 -11.50 15.48 7.05
CA VAL A 150 -10.05 15.62 7.14
C VAL A 150 -9.67 16.03 8.55
N GLU A 151 -8.86 15.22 9.22
CA GLU A 151 -8.24 15.54 10.51
C GLU A 151 -6.74 15.29 10.42
N MET A 152 -5.94 16.35 10.52
CA MET A 152 -4.48 16.24 10.48
C MET A 152 -3.87 16.50 11.85
N ARG A 153 -3.31 15.46 12.45
CA ARG A 153 -2.62 15.57 13.73
C ARG A 153 -1.27 16.29 13.57
N VAL A 154 -0.85 17.00 14.62
CA VAL A 154 0.44 17.70 14.67
C VAL A 154 1.58 16.67 14.54
N GLY A 155 2.51 16.90 13.60
CA GLY A 155 3.64 16.00 13.33
C GLY A 155 3.71 15.43 11.90
N MET A 156 2.69 15.65 11.05
CA MET A 156 2.78 15.33 9.62
C MET A 156 3.74 16.30 8.90
N SER A 157 4.81 15.74 8.31
CA SER A 157 5.85 16.47 7.56
C SER A 157 5.27 17.28 6.38
N ALA A 158 5.95 18.35 5.96
CA ALA A 158 5.64 19.10 4.73
C ALA A 158 5.59 18.20 3.48
N VAL A 159 6.30 17.07 3.49
CA VAL A 159 6.26 16.03 2.44
C VAL A 159 4.89 15.33 2.37
N ALA A 160 4.18 15.20 3.49
CA ALA A 160 2.83 14.65 3.49
C ALA A 160 1.83 15.62 2.84
N ALA A 161 2.02 16.94 2.98
CA ALA A 161 1.12 17.94 2.40
C ALA A 161 1.20 17.99 0.85
N SER A 162 2.40 17.82 0.27
CA SER A 162 2.55 17.74 -1.19
C SER A 162 1.92 16.47 -1.75
N GLN A 163 2.10 15.34 -1.08
CA GLN A 163 1.47 14.07 -1.48
C GLN A 163 -0.06 14.13 -1.38
N LEU A 164 -0.61 14.75 -0.34
CA LEU A 164 -2.06 14.97 -0.22
C LEU A 164 -2.58 15.93 -1.30
N THR A 165 -1.77 16.89 -1.75
CA THR A 165 -2.10 17.79 -2.88
C THR A 165 -2.19 17.05 -4.22
N ASP A 166 -1.40 16.01 -4.41
CA ASP A 166 -1.47 15.16 -5.59
C ASP A 166 -2.68 14.22 -5.53
N VAL A 167 -3.02 13.73 -4.34
CA VAL A 167 -4.19 12.88 -4.09
C VAL A 167 -5.48 13.66 -4.31
N PHE A 168 -5.69 14.74 -3.58
CA PHE A 168 -6.93 15.51 -3.59
C PHE A 168 -7.07 16.45 -4.78
N GLY A 169 -5.95 16.72 -5.47
CA GLY A 169 -5.91 17.65 -6.59
C GLY A 169 -6.78 17.27 -7.79
N LYS A 170 -7.22 16.01 -7.87
CA LYS A 170 -8.09 15.49 -8.94
C LYS A 170 -9.55 15.36 -8.55
N ILE A 171 -9.88 15.50 -7.26
CA ILE A 171 -11.25 15.41 -6.77
C ILE A 171 -12.02 16.64 -7.29
N THR A 172 -13.08 16.40 -8.03
CA THR A 172 -13.96 17.44 -8.59
C THR A 172 -15.31 17.49 -7.88
N THR A 173 -15.80 16.36 -7.38
CA THR A 173 -17.11 16.23 -6.76
C THR A 173 -17.08 15.43 -5.46
N ILE A 174 -17.80 15.89 -4.43
CA ILE A 174 -18.09 15.14 -3.19
C ILE A 174 -19.61 15.05 -3.04
N ASP A 175 -20.15 13.86 -2.85
CA ASP A 175 -21.61 13.67 -2.86
C ASP A 175 -22.31 14.07 -1.55
N GLY A 176 -21.66 13.82 -0.42
CA GLY A 176 -22.13 14.15 0.91
C GLY A 176 -21.65 15.53 1.35
N TYR A 177 -21.03 15.56 2.52
CA TYR A 177 -20.45 16.76 3.11
C TYR A 177 -18.92 16.70 3.12
N PHE A 178 -18.29 17.87 3.32
CA PHE A 178 -16.85 18.00 3.52
C PHE A 178 -16.59 18.76 4.81
N VAL A 179 -15.76 18.19 5.69
CA VAL A 179 -15.40 18.80 6.98
C VAL A 179 -13.89 18.74 7.18
N VAL A 180 -13.32 19.84 7.67
CA VAL A 180 -11.91 19.90 8.10
C VAL A 180 -11.88 20.14 9.61
N ARG A 181 -11.27 19.22 10.36
CA ARG A 181 -11.12 19.26 11.82
C ARG A 181 -9.65 19.43 12.21
N LEU A 182 -9.39 20.24 13.24
CA LEU A 182 -8.09 20.38 13.92
C LEU A 182 -6.85 20.20 13.02
N SER A 183 -6.77 20.92 11.89
CA SER A 183 -5.69 20.74 10.93
C SER A 183 -4.83 22.00 10.84
N PRO A 184 -3.92 22.26 11.81
CA PRO A 184 -3.10 23.47 11.84
C PRO A 184 -2.14 23.59 10.65
N SER A 185 -1.75 22.47 10.03
CA SER A 185 -0.96 22.48 8.80
C SER A 185 -1.80 22.73 7.53
N PHE A 186 -3.13 22.79 7.66
CA PHE A 186 -4.08 23.06 6.57
C PHE A 186 -4.30 24.57 6.43
N VAL A 187 -3.25 25.27 6.01
CA VAL A 187 -3.26 26.75 5.92
C VAL A 187 -4.20 27.24 4.82
N ASN A 188 -4.45 26.42 3.79
CA ASN A 188 -5.39 26.73 2.71
C ASN A 188 -6.02 25.45 2.10
N LEU A 189 -7.11 25.62 1.35
CA LEU A 189 -7.79 24.54 0.64
C LEU A 189 -7.19 24.25 -0.75
N HIS A 190 -6.00 24.75 -1.08
CA HIS A 190 -5.41 24.66 -2.43
C HIS A 190 -5.19 23.21 -2.90
N MET A 191 -5.06 22.26 -1.98
CA MET A 191 -4.96 20.84 -2.35
C MET A 191 -6.21 20.30 -3.05
N PHE A 192 -7.37 20.94 -2.87
CA PHE A 192 -8.61 20.64 -3.58
C PHE A 192 -8.83 21.58 -4.78
N ARG A 193 -7.76 21.92 -5.51
CA ARG A 193 -7.81 22.88 -6.64
C ARG A 193 -8.84 22.58 -7.73
N SER A 194 -9.25 21.32 -7.87
CA SER A 194 -10.23 20.88 -8.88
C SER A 194 -11.64 20.69 -8.31
N LEU A 195 -11.83 20.80 -6.99
CA LEU A 195 -13.12 20.57 -6.35
C LEU A 195 -14.07 21.70 -6.72
N THR A 196 -15.12 21.37 -7.46
CA THR A 196 -16.09 22.34 -7.99
C THR A 196 -17.50 22.08 -7.48
N ARG A 197 -17.77 20.89 -6.96
CA ARG A 197 -19.12 20.48 -6.57
C ARG A 197 -19.15 19.69 -5.26
N ILE A 198 -20.01 20.10 -4.35
CA ILE A 198 -20.43 19.31 -3.18
C ILE A 198 -21.95 19.19 -3.28
N THR A 199 -22.49 17.99 -3.48
CA THR A 199 -23.94 17.84 -3.76
C THR A 199 -24.81 17.83 -2.51
N GLY A 200 -24.27 17.48 -1.33
CA GLY A 200 -25.00 17.54 -0.07
C GLY A 200 -26.11 16.49 0.07
N ARG A 201 -25.97 15.32 -0.56
CA ARG A 201 -26.89 14.18 -0.42
C ARG A 201 -26.97 13.66 1.03
N SER A 202 -25.91 13.88 1.80
CA SER A 202 -25.87 13.73 3.25
C SER A 202 -25.27 14.99 3.87
N LEU A 203 -25.81 15.43 5.01
CA LEU A 203 -25.36 16.63 5.71
C LEU A 203 -24.65 16.23 7.01
N TYR A 204 -23.61 16.98 7.37
CA TYR A 204 -22.82 16.70 8.58
C TYR A 204 -23.66 16.71 9.87
N ARG A 205 -24.75 17.48 9.89
CA ARG A 205 -25.66 17.57 11.04
C ARG A 205 -26.57 16.35 11.22
N ASP A 206 -26.71 15.53 10.20
CA ASP A 206 -27.58 14.35 10.19
C ASP A 206 -26.81 13.08 10.61
N LYS A 207 -25.53 13.23 10.97
CA LYS A 207 -24.67 12.21 11.58
C LYS A 207 -24.96 12.09 13.08
#